data_AF-A0A1G8GKT3-F1
#
_entry.id   AF-A0A1G8GKT3-F1
#
_cell.length_a   1.000
_cell.length_b   1.000
_cell.length_c   1.000
_cell.angle_alpha   90.00
_cell.angle_beta   90.00
_cell.angle_gamma   90.00
#
_symmetry.space_group_name_H-M   'P 1'
#
loop_
_entity.id
_entity.type
_entity.pdbx_description
1 polymer ?
#
loop_
_entity_poly.entity_id
_entity_poly.type
_entity_poly.pdbx_seq_one_letter_code
_entity_poly.pdbx_strand_id
1 'polypeptide(L)'
;MKKIAFAVLSVAVLASSSAFAEGKTRAQVYQELIEAQQHGLDYVTDTSYPDVNPIFAQQVARLQQQALASSANTRQTVGVSASNSSANQ
;
A
#
# COMPACT_ATOMS: atom_id res chain seq x y z
N MET A 1 28.01 -40.12 -2.80
CA MET A 1 26.65 -39.67 -2.42
C MET A 1 26.55 -38.87 -1.11
N LYS A 2 27.61 -38.72 -0.28
CA LYS A 2 27.57 -37.92 0.97
C LYS A 2 28.07 -36.47 0.83
N LYS A 3 28.80 -36.16 -0.26
CA LYS A 3 29.34 -34.81 -0.53
C LYS A 3 28.31 -33.86 -1.13
N ILE A 4 27.30 -34.41 -1.82
CA ILE A 4 26.21 -33.62 -2.41
C ILE A 4 25.36 -33.03 -1.29
N ALA A 5 25.03 -33.81 -0.26
CA ALA A 5 24.26 -33.34 0.90
C ALA A 5 24.92 -32.14 1.61
N PHE A 6 26.25 -32.14 1.74
CA PHE A 6 26.99 -30.99 2.30
C PHE A 6 26.91 -29.75 1.40
N ALA A 7 27.02 -29.92 0.08
CA ALA A 7 26.94 -28.80 -0.86
C ALA A 7 25.54 -28.15 -0.87
N VAL A 8 24.46 -28.94 -0.78
CA VAL A 8 23.09 -28.39 -0.72
C VAL A 8 22.84 -27.66 0.61
N LEU A 9 23.37 -28.21 1.71
CA LEU A 9 23.22 -27.60 3.03
C LEU A 9 23.94 -26.24 3.13
N SER A 10 25.14 -26.11 2.54
CA SER A 10 25.89 -24.84 2.53
C SER A 10 25.24 -23.73 1.69
N VAL A 11 24.57 -24.08 0.57
CA VAL A 11 23.83 -23.11 -0.25
C VAL A 11 22.57 -22.63 0.46
N ALA A 12 21.86 -23.51 1.17
CA ALA A 12 20.67 -23.16 1.94
C ALA A 12 20.98 -22.18 3.09
N VAL A 13 22.13 -22.33 3.75
CA VAL A 13 22.57 -21.42 4.82
C VAL A 13 22.92 -20.03 4.28
N LEU A 14 23.57 -19.93 3.12
CA LEU A 14 23.87 -18.64 2.48
C LEU A 14 22.61 -17.89 2.02
N ALA A 15 21.58 -18.62 1.53
CA ALA A 15 20.30 -18.03 1.15
C ALA A 15 19.48 -17.53 2.36
N SER A 16 19.76 -18.03 3.56
CA SER A 16 19.06 -17.64 4.80
C SER A 16 19.66 -16.37 5.44
N SER A 17 20.77 -15.83 4.91
CA SER A 17 21.46 -14.66 5.45
C SER A 17 21.03 -13.32 4.86
N SER A 18 19.90 -13.25 4.15
CA SER A 18 19.34 -11.99 3.66
C SER A 18 18.48 -11.28 4.72
N ALA A 19 19.06 -11.03 5.89
CA ALA A 19 18.59 -9.98 6.81
C ALA A 19 19.24 -8.63 6.45
N PHE A 20 19.61 -8.44 5.17
CA PHE A 20 19.91 -7.12 4.66
C PHE A 20 18.63 -6.31 4.84
N ALA A 21 18.72 -5.18 5.52
CA ALA A 21 17.70 -4.15 5.42
C ALA A 21 17.63 -3.75 3.95
N GLU A 22 16.78 -4.43 3.18
CA GLU A 22 16.49 -4.11 1.80
C GLU A 22 15.82 -2.74 1.83
N GLY A 23 16.65 -1.70 1.75
CA GLY A 23 16.19 -0.33 1.77
C GLY A 23 15.23 -0.16 0.61
N LYS A 24 14.06 0.42 0.90
CA LYS A 24 13.07 0.70 -0.15
C LYS A 24 13.73 1.48 -1.28
N THR A 25 13.47 1.07 -2.51
CA THR A 25 13.90 1.86 -3.67
C THR A 25 13.20 3.22 -3.62
N ARG A 26 13.79 4.25 -4.23
CA ARG A 26 13.18 5.60 -4.27
C ARG A 26 11.72 5.55 -4.77
N ALA A 27 11.46 4.75 -5.80
CA ALA A 27 10.12 4.55 -6.34
C ALA A 27 9.14 3.97 -5.30
N GLN A 28 9.56 3.00 -4.51
CA GLN A 28 8.74 2.41 -3.45
C GLN A 28 8.46 3.42 -2.32
N VAL A 29 9.44 4.24 -1.94
CA VAL A 29 9.24 5.30 -0.94
C VAL A 29 8.21 6.31 -1.44
N TYR A 30 8.29 6.71 -2.71
CA TYR A 30 7.29 7.63 -3.27
C TYR A 30 5.89 7.04 -3.25
N GLN A 31 5.74 5.78 -3.63
CA GLN A 31 4.43 5.10 -3.60
C GLN A 31 3.87 5.06 -2.17
N GLU A 32 4.71 4.72 -1.19
CA GLU A 32 4.30 4.69 0.22
C GLU A 32 3.92 6.06 0.77
N LEU A 33 4.62 7.13 0.38
CA LEU A 33 4.26 8.49 0.77
C LEU A 33 2.91 8.91 0.18
N ILE A 34 2.64 8.53 -1.06
CA ILE A 34 1.34 8.79 -1.71
C ILE A 34 0.23 8.05 -0.95
N GLU A 35 0.46 6.78 -0.61
CA GLU A 35 -0.50 5.97 0.16
C GLU A 35 -0.72 6.57 1.56
N ALA A 36 0.36 6.91 2.26
CA ALA A 36 0.31 7.52 3.58
C ALA A 36 -0.51 8.82 3.57
N GLN A 37 -0.32 9.65 2.55
CA GLN A 37 -1.09 10.87 2.37
C GLN A 37 -2.59 10.58 2.10
N GLN A 38 -2.90 9.60 1.26
CA GLN A 38 -4.29 9.18 1.02
C GLN A 38 -4.98 8.66 2.28
N HIS A 39 -4.22 7.99 3.15
CA HIS A 39 -4.69 7.52 4.45
C HIS A 39 -4.75 8.61 5.53
N GLY A 40 -4.25 9.81 5.25
CA GLY A 40 -4.22 10.91 6.21
C GLY A 40 -3.17 10.73 7.31
N LEU A 41 -2.14 9.91 7.09
CA LEU A 41 -1.05 9.71 8.04
C LEU A 41 -0.19 10.96 8.23
N ASP A 42 -0.23 11.91 7.29
CA ASP A 42 0.39 13.23 7.40
C ASP A 42 -0.16 14.07 8.58
N TYR A 43 -1.32 13.69 9.15
CA TYR A 43 -1.95 14.36 10.30
C TYR A 43 -1.64 13.68 11.66
N VAL A 44 -0.80 12.64 11.66
CA VAL A 44 -0.27 12.03 12.88
C VAL A 44 0.87 12.90 13.39
N THR A 45 0.79 13.29 14.66
CA THR A 45 1.79 14.13 15.33
C THR A 45 2.40 13.39 16.50
N ASP A 46 3.64 13.71 16.88
CA ASP A 46 4.34 13.06 17.99
C ASP A 46 3.54 13.00 19.30
N THR A 47 2.70 14.01 19.57
CA THR A 47 1.88 14.09 20.79
C THR A 47 0.66 13.18 20.80
N SER A 48 0.29 12.63 19.64
CA SER A 48 -0.94 11.85 19.46
C SER A 48 -0.69 10.49 18.81
N TYR A 49 0.58 10.16 18.54
CA TYR A 49 0.97 8.89 17.93
C TYR A 49 0.48 7.70 18.79
N PRO A 50 -0.05 6.63 18.17
CA PRO A 50 -0.08 6.37 16.73
C PRO A 50 -1.25 7.01 15.97
N ASP A 51 -2.16 7.68 16.65
CA ASP A 51 -3.40 8.18 16.07
C ASP A 51 -3.26 9.60 15.47
N VAL A 52 -4.23 9.97 14.62
CA VAL A 52 -4.33 11.35 14.12
C VAL A 52 -4.58 12.31 15.27
N ASN A 53 -3.95 13.48 15.23
CA ASN A 53 -4.17 14.49 16.25
C ASN A 53 -5.66 14.90 16.28
N PRO A 54 -6.32 14.97 17.45
CA PRO A 54 -7.74 15.30 17.54
C PRO A 54 -8.10 16.65 16.90
N ILE A 55 -7.16 17.59 16.82
CA ILE A 55 -7.34 18.87 16.12
C ILE A 55 -7.66 18.64 14.62
N PHE A 56 -7.05 17.63 14.00
CA PHE A 56 -7.23 17.31 12.58
C PHE A 56 -8.30 16.24 12.31
N ALA A 57 -8.91 15.64 13.34
CA ALA A 57 -9.87 14.54 13.18
C ALA A 57 -11.02 14.89 12.21
N GLN A 58 -11.55 16.11 12.29
CA GLN A 58 -12.62 16.57 11.40
C GLN A 58 -12.16 16.73 9.94
N GLN A 59 -10.92 17.16 9.74
CA GLN A 59 -10.34 17.33 8.41
C GLN A 59 -10.08 15.97 7.75
N VAL A 60 -9.51 15.03 8.50
CA VAL A 60 -9.29 13.65 8.04
C VAL A 60 -10.61 12.97 7.69
N ALA A 61 -11.65 13.12 8.51
CA ALA A 61 -12.98 12.56 8.23
C ALA A 61 -13.57 13.08 6.91
N ARG A 62 -13.40 14.37 6.60
CA ARG A 62 -13.86 14.96 5.33
C ARG A 62 -13.05 14.45 4.13
N LEU A 63 -11.73 14.33 4.26
CA LEU A 63 -10.87 13.79 3.20
C LEU A 63 -11.23 12.34 2.88
N GLN A 64 -11.42 11.51 3.91
CA GLN A 64 -11.88 10.13 3.72
C GLN A 64 -13.24 10.11 3.01
N GLN A 65 -14.23 10.87 3.47
CA GLN A 65 -15.54 10.93 2.81
C GLN A 65 -15.45 11.31 1.32
N GLN A 66 -14.57 12.26 0.96
CA GLN A 66 -14.31 12.63 -0.43
C GLN A 66 -13.67 11.49 -1.21
N ALA A 67 -12.65 10.82 -0.65
CA ALA A 67 -12.00 9.67 -1.29
C ALA A 67 -12.97 8.51 -1.55
N LEU A 68 -13.87 8.22 -0.60
CA LEU A 68 -14.93 7.22 -0.76
C LEU A 68 -15.93 7.63 -1.86
N ALA A 69 -16.34 8.90 -1.92
CA ALA A 69 -17.26 9.40 -2.94
C ALA A 69 -16.64 9.36 -4.35
N SER A 70 -15.36 9.73 -4.50
CA SER A 70 -14.62 9.60 -5.76
C SER A 70 -14.49 8.14 -6.20
N SER A 71 -14.21 7.24 -5.26
CA SER A 71 -14.14 5.80 -5.54
C SER A 71 -15.48 5.19 -5.97
N ALA A 72 -16.58 5.66 -5.38
CA ALA A 72 -17.93 5.25 -5.77
C ALA A 72 -18.28 5.73 -7.19
N ASN A 73 -17.87 6.94 -7.56
CA ASN A 73 -18.08 7.48 -8.90
C ASN A 73 -17.31 6.68 -9.98
N THR A 74 -16.05 6.30 -9.71
CA THR A 74 -15.27 5.46 -10.63
C THR A 74 -15.87 4.06 -10.82
N ARG A 75 -16.44 3.44 -9.78
CA ARG A 75 -17.14 2.15 -9.95
C ARG A 75 -18.39 2.28 -10.81
N GLN A 76 -19.10 3.39 -10.74
CA GLN A 76 -20.29 3.65 -11.54
C GLN A 76 -19.95 3.88 -13.01
N THR A 77 -18.87 4.60 -13.34
CA THR A 77 -18.45 4.79 -14.73
C THR A 77 -17.95 3.49 -15.38
N VAL A 78 -17.17 2.68 -14.67
CA VAL A 78 -16.70 1.38 -15.17
C VAL A 78 -17.85 0.38 -15.34
N GLY A 79 -18.85 0.39 -14.44
CA GLY A 79 -20.05 -0.44 -14.56
C GLY A 79 -20.97 -0.04 -15.72
N VAL A 80 -21.11 1.27 -15.99
CA VAL A 80 -21.93 1.79 -17.10
C VAL A 80 -21.27 1.55 -18.47
N SER A 81 -19.95 1.61 -18.56
CA SER A 81 -19.23 1.24 -19.79
C SER A 81 -19.39 -0.24 -20.14
N ALA A 82 -19.43 -1.13 -19.15
CA ALA A 82 -19.67 -2.55 -19.38
C ALA A 82 -21.11 -2.85 -19.82
N SER A 83 -22.12 -2.14 -19.31
CA SER A 83 -23.53 -2.36 -19.69
C SER A 83 -23.87 -1.85 -21.10
N ASN A 84 -23.23 -0.78 -21.58
CA ASN A 84 -23.48 -0.25 -22.92
C ASN A 84 -22.82 -1.06 -24.05
N SER A 85 -21.79 -1.87 -23.76
CA SER A 85 -21.15 -2.74 -24.75
C SER A 85 -21.95 -4.01 -25.06
N SER A 86 -22.94 -4.37 -24.25
CA SER A 86 -23.78 -5.57 -24.44
C SER A 86 -25.07 -5.32 -25.23
N ALA A 87 -25.41 -4.07 -25.54
CA ALA A 87 -26.63 -3.71 -26.27
C ALA A 87 -26.39 -3.45 -27.78
N ASN A 88 -25.16 -3.66 -28.26
CA ASN A 88 -24.74 -3.36 -29.64
C ASN A 88 -23.96 -4.52 -30.29
N GLN A 89 -24.31 -5.77 -29.94
CA GLN A 89 -23.82 -6.99 -30.59
C GLN A 89 -24.99 -7.78 -31.16
#